data_AF-A0A5K6CT96-F1
#
_entry.id   AF-A0A5K6CT96-F1
#
_cell.length_a   1.000
_cell.length_b   1.000
_cell.length_c   1.000
_cell.angle_alpha   90.00
_cell.angle_beta   90.00
_cell.angle_gamma   90.00
#
_symmetry.space_group_name_H-M   'P 1'
#
loop_
_entity.id
_entity.type
_entity.pdbx_description
1 polymer ?
#
loop_
_entity_poly.entity_id
_entity_poly.type
_entity_poly.pdbx_seq_one_letter_code
_entity_poly.pdbx_strand_id
1 'polypeptide(L)'
;MKISLLDVQQVFNDLLNHKISREDAEEWARKRMNALDNQDLIFDPPIKEELLWKAVIYLSGVGLKISPDTYMEDDIGIKEMFNTYWNQ
;
A
#
# COMPACT_ATOMS: atom_id res chain seq x y z
N MET A 1 7.78 -11.35 -8.93
CA MET A 1 6.85 -10.96 -7.83
C MET A 1 5.45 -10.83 -8.41
N LYS A 2 4.42 -11.24 -7.68
CA LYS A 2 3.02 -11.07 -8.08
C LYS A 2 2.29 -10.22 -7.04
N ILE A 3 1.38 -9.35 -7.49
CA ILE A 3 0.50 -8.56 -6.64
C ILE A 3 -0.96 -8.74 -7.08
N SER A 4 -1.83 -8.99 -6.12
CA SER A 4 -3.27 -9.10 -6.29
C SER A 4 -4.03 -8.15 -5.37
N LEU A 5 -5.35 -8.05 -5.59
CA LEU A 5 -6.20 -7.26 -4.69
C LEU A 5 -6.17 -7.82 -3.26
N LEU A 6 -6.07 -9.13 -3.09
CA LEU A 6 -5.98 -9.76 -1.77
C LEU A 6 -4.69 -9.33 -1.05
N ASP A 7 -3.56 -9.24 -1.75
CA ASP A 7 -2.29 -8.78 -1.17
C ASP A 7 -2.39 -7.33 -0.68
N VAL A 8 -3.06 -6.47 -1.47
CA VAL A 8 -3.33 -5.06 -1.11
C VAL A 8 -4.24 -5.01 0.13
N GLN A 9 -5.35 -5.75 0.12
CA GLN A 9 -6.27 -5.81 1.26
C GLN A 9 -5.56 -6.30 2.53
N GLN A 10 -4.69 -7.30 2.41
CA GLN A 10 -3.94 -7.83 3.54
C GLN A 10 -3.01 -6.78 4.16
N VAL A 11 -2.22 -6.06 3.35
CA VAL A 11 -1.30 -5.04 3.90
C VAL A 11 -2.04 -3.86 4.53
N PHE A 12 -3.16 -3.41 3.94
CA PHE A 12 -4.00 -2.38 4.55
C PHE A 12 -4.62 -2.86 5.87
N ASN A 13 -5.14 -4.08 5.90
CA ASN A 13 -5.69 -4.65 7.13
C ASN A 13 -4.63 -4.81 8.21
N ASP A 14 -3.42 -5.26 7.87
CA ASP A 14 -2.35 -5.39 8.84
C ASP A 14 -1.88 -4.02 9.36
N LEU A 15 -1.83 -3.01 8.49
CA LEU A 15 -1.50 -1.63 8.87
C LEU A 15 -2.56 -1.03 9.79
N LEU A 16 -3.85 -1.09 9.41
CA LEU A 16 -4.97 -0.52 10.16
C LEU A 16 -5.22 -1.24 11.50
N ASN A 17 -4.80 -2.50 11.62
CA ASN A 17 -4.85 -3.25 12.88
C ASN A 17 -3.52 -3.20 13.65
N HIS A 18 -2.58 -2.35 13.24
CA HIS A 18 -1.27 -2.16 13.87
C HIS A 18 -0.44 -3.45 14.01
N LYS A 19 -0.64 -4.43 13.12
CA LYS A 19 0.20 -5.64 13.03
C LYS A 19 1.53 -5.37 12.32
N ILE A 20 1.56 -4.35 11.47
CA ILE A 20 2.76 -3.82 10.84
C ILE A 20 2.83 -2.31 11.08
N SER A 21 4.04 -1.76 11.08
CA SER A 21 4.25 -0.31 11.13
C SER A 21 3.96 0.35 9.77
N ARG A 22 3.92 1.69 9.74
CA ARG A 22 3.82 2.45 8.49
C ARG A 22 5.08 2.26 7.65
N GLU A 23 6.23 2.20 8.30
CA GLU A 23 7.53 1.93 7.68
C GLU A 23 7.58 0.52 7.05
N ASP A 24 6.96 -0.48 7.68
CA ASP A 24 6.83 -1.83 7.09
C ASP A 24 5.94 -1.81 5.83
N ALA A 25 4.87 -1.01 5.85
CA ALA A 25 3.99 -0.83 4.68
C ALA A 25 4.69 -0.08 3.54
N GLU A 26 5.52 0.93 3.85
CA GLU A 26 6.38 1.61 2.88
C GLU A 26 7.42 0.65 2.29
N GLU A 27 8.06 -0.18 3.12
CA GLU A 27 9.01 -1.18 2.63
C GLU A 27 8.32 -2.24 1.76
N TRP A 28 7.09 -2.63 2.10
CA TRP A 28 6.26 -3.47 1.25
C TRP A 28 6.06 -2.82 -0.13
N ALA A 29 5.71 -1.53 -0.17
CA ALA A 29 5.53 -0.80 -1.42
C ALA A 29 6.84 -0.66 -2.22
N ARG A 30 7.93 -0.30 -1.55
CA ARG A 30 9.26 -0.13 -2.15
C ARG A 30 9.76 -1.39 -2.83
N LYS A 31 9.57 -2.57 -2.22
CA LYS A 31 9.92 -3.87 -2.84
C LYS A 31 9.18 -4.10 -4.16
N ARG A 32 7.92 -3.64 -4.27
CA ARG A 32 7.10 -3.79 -5.47
C ARG A 32 7.47 -2.77 -6.53
N MET A 33 7.78 -1.53 -6.14
CA MET A 33 8.36 -0.52 -7.03
C MET A 33 9.67 -1.04 -7.66
N ASN A 34 10.59 -1.56 -6.85
CA ASN A 34 11.83 -2.15 -7.37
C ASN A 34 11.57 -3.34 -8.30
N ALA A 35 10.58 -4.19 -7.98
CA ALA A 35 10.22 -5.31 -8.85
C ALA A 35 9.66 -4.82 -10.19
N LEU A 36 8.89 -3.71 -10.21
CA LEU A 36 8.41 -3.11 -11.45
C LEU A 36 9.57 -2.57 -12.29
N ASP A 37 10.50 -1.84 -11.68
CA ASP A 37 11.68 -1.28 -12.37
C ASP A 37 12.55 -2.37 -13.02
N ASN A 38 12.59 -3.56 -12.41
CA ASN A 38 13.32 -4.72 -12.93
C ASN A 38 12.48 -5.62 -13.87
N GLN A 39 11.25 -5.21 -14.24
CA GLN A 39 10.32 -6.00 -15.06
C GLN A 39 9.92 -7.36 -14.43
N ASP A 40 10.04 -7.46 -13.11
CA ASP A 40 9.77 -8.66 -12.32
C ASP A 40 8.41 -8.61 -11.60
N LEU A 41 7.61 -7.55 -11.76
CA LEU A 41 6.30 -7.42 -11.13
C LEU A 41 5.16 -7.81 -12.08
N ILE A 42 4.28 -8.71 -11.62
CA ILE A 42 3.08 -9.15 -12.34
C ILE A 42 1.84 -8.70 -11.56
N PHE A 43 0.94 -7.97 -12.22
CA PHE A 43 -0.37 -7.58 -11.68
C PHE A 43 -1.42 -8.66 -11.97
N ASP A 44 -2.16 -9.09 -10.95
CA ASP A 44 -3.18 -10.15 -11.08
C ASP A 44 -4.54 -9.72 -10.49
N PRO A 45 -5.61 -9.63 -11.30
CA PRO A 45 -5.59 -9.76 -12.76
C PRO A 45 -4.93 -8.53 -13.43
N PRO A 46 -4.35 -8.67 -14.64
CA PRO A 46 -3.71 -7.55 -15.35
C PRO A 46 -4.65 -6.36 -15.57
N ILE A 47 -5.95 -6.60 -15.74
CA ILE A 47 -6.94 -5.52 -15.93
C ILE A 47 -7.12 -4.61 -14.70
N LYS A 48 -6.61 -5.01 -13.53
CA LYS A 48 -6.61 -4.19 -12.30
C LYS A 48 -5.26 -3.52 -12.05
N GLU A 49 -4.33 -3.52 -13.00
CA GLU A 49 -2.99 -2.93 -12.85
C GLU A 49 -3.03 -1.51 -12.26
N GLU A 50 -3.83 -0.60 -12.84
CA GLU A 50 -3.95 0.78 -12.35
C GLU A 50 -4.41 0.85 -10.89
N LEU A 51 -5.41 0.04 -10.51
CA LEU A 51 -5.95 0.00 -9.15
C LEU A 51 -4.91 -0.53 -8.15
N LEU A 52 -4.17 -1.58 -8.52
CA LEU A 52 -3.13 -2.19 -7.69
C LEU A 52 -1.92 -1.27 -7.57
N TRP A 53 -1.53 -0.61 -8.66
CA TRP A 53 -0.42 0.34 -8.67
C TRP A 53 -0.72 1.57 -7.82
N LYS A 54 -1.96 2.06 -7.86
CA LYS A 54 -2.41 3.15 -6.97
C LYS A 54 -2.22 2.81 -5.49
N ALA A 55 -2.47 1.55 -5.09
CA ALA A 55 -2.22 1.12 -3.71
C ALA A 55 -0.73 1.16 -3.36
N VAL A 56 0.13 0.68 -4.27
CA VAL A 56 1.59 0.71 -4.07
C VAL A 56 2.09 2.13 -3.91
N ILE A 57 1.65 3.06 -4.76
CA ILE A 57 2.01 4.49 -4.63
C ILE A 57 1.53 5.05 -3.30
N TYR A 58 0.27 4.83 -2.92
CA TYR A 58 -0.28 5.33 -1.67
C TYR A 58 0.51 4.83 -0.45
N LEU A 59 0.76 3.51 -0.38
CA LEU A 59 1.49 2.89 0.72
C LEU A 59 2.96 3.30 0.78
N SER A 60 3.57 3.71 -0.33
CA SER A 60 4.97 4.21 -0.33
C SER A 60 5.17 5.54 0.38
N GLY A 61 4.10 6.28 0.69
CA GLY A 61 4.16 7.56 1.40
C GLY A 61 3.42 7.57 2.74
N VAL A 62 2.92 6.42 3.21
CA VAL A 62 2.06 6.36 4.41
C VAL A 62 2.81 6.61 5.72
N GLY A 63 4.14 6.45 5.71
CA GLY A 63 5.03 6.77 6.81
C GLY A 63 5.59 8.20 6.75
N LEU A 64 5.21 9.02 5.76
CA LEU A 64 5.63 10.41 5.68
C LEU A 64 5.16 11.19 6.92
N LYS A 65 6.11 11.84 7.60
CA LYS A 65 5.88 12.62 8.81
C LYS A 65 5.89 14.12 8.53
N ILE A 66 4.95 14.84 9.15
CA ILE A 66 4.92 16.31 9.17
C ILE A 66 5.52 16.89 10.47
N SER A 67 5.67 16.05 11.50
CA SER A 67 6.38 16.34 12.74
C SER A 67 6.92 15.03 13.35
N PRO A 68 7.79 15.05 14.37
CA PRO A 68 8.36 13.83 14.96
C PRO A 68 7.33 12.75 15.34
N ASP A 69 6.16 13.17 15.83
CA ASP A 69 5.10 12.31 16.36
C ASP A 69 3.81 12.38 15.53
N THR A 70 3.87 12.97 14.33
CA THR A 70 2.67 13.17 13.49
C THR A 70 2.94 12.78 12.04
N TYR A 71 2.17 11.81 11.57
CA TYR A 71 2.13 11.42 10.17
C TYR A 71 1.28 12.39 9.35
N MET A 72 1.63 12.55 8.07
CA MET A 72 0.86 13.34 7.12
C MET A 72 -0.55 12.77 6.92
N GLU A 73 -0.63 11.45 6.79
CA GLU A 73 -1.89 10.71 6.69
C GLU A 73 -2.24 10.14 8.07
N ASP A 74 -3.45 10.33 8.59
CA ASP A 74 -3.88 9.68 9.84
C ASP A 74 -4.58 8.34 9.58
N ASP A 75 -4.87 7.59 10.63
CA ASP A 75 -5.49 6.25 10.49
C ASP A 75 -6.92 6.34 9.92
N ILE A 76 -7.59 7.48 10.08
CA ILE A 76 -8.93 7.72 9.52
C ILE A 76 -8.80 7.86 8.00
N GLY A 77 -7.88 8.68 7.51
CA GLY A 77 -7.59 8.86 6.08
C GLY A 77 -7.17 7.56 5.40
N ILE A 78 -6.28 6.77 6.03
CA ILE A 78 -5.89 5.44 5.55
C ILE A 78 -7.10 4.54 5.39
N LYS A 79 -7.99 4.52 6.40
CA LYS A 79 -9.20 3.70 6.40
C LYS A 79 -10.20 4.15 5.34
N GLU A 80 -10.37 5.45 5.15
CA GLU A 80 -11.25 6.01 4.12
C GLU A 80 -10.76 5.66 2.70
N MET A 81 -9.46 5.83 2.45
CA MET A 81 -8.84 5.45 1.18
C MET A 81 -8.96 3.94 0.94
N PHE A 82 -8.69 3.12 1.96
CA PHE A 82 -8.89 1.68 1.90
C PHE A 82 -10.33 1.29 1.52
N ASN A 83 -11.31 1.87 2.21
CA ASN A 83 -12.72 1.58 1.97
C ASN A 83 -13.20 2.06 0.59
N THR A 84 -12.66 3.18 0.10
CA THR A 84 -13.09 3.77 -1.17
C THR A 84 -12.61 2.95 -2.37
N TYR A 85 -11.38 2.42 -2.32
CA TYR A 85 -10.74 1.84 -3.50
C TYR A 85 -10.50 0.33 -3.41
N TRP A 86 -10.19 -0.21 -2.24
CA TRP A 86 -9.61 -1.55 -2.12
C TRP A 86 -10.39 -2.51 -1.22
N ASN A 87 -11.37 -2.04 -0.45
CA ASN A 87 -12.27 -2.88 0.35
C ASN A 87 -13.55 -3.27 -0.43
N GLN A 88 -13.38 -4.08 -1.48
CA GLN A 88 -14.47 -4.62 -2.31
C GLN A 88 -14.74 -6.08 -2.00
#